data_AF-A0A840YDT8-F1
#
_entry.id   AF-A0A840YDT8-F1
#
_cell.length_a   1.000
_cell.length_b   1.000
_cell.length_c   1.000
_cell.angle_alpha   90.00
_cell.angle_beta   90.00
_cell.angle_gamma   90.00
#
_symmetry.space_group_name_H-M   'P 1'
#
loop_
_entity.id
_entity.type
_entity.pdbx_description
1 polymer ?
#
loop_
_entity_poly.entity_id
_entity_poly.type
_entity_poly.pdbx_seq_one_letter_code
_entity_poly.pdbx_strand_id
1 'polypeptide(L)'
;MRAPILSLLAVPALCLGLAAGAGAQTTFQAPSRPAEQPSAANPNPNSATPQAPDMQTYVGMLQRASRELRQEISRSEGGARPTQPGAASPDTIQLMQKTRDAWQVAERAPQGLSGTPVYDNAMREMKNRFADIVQGHPAVPHGQSLDAARGVLQSLETLERAASTGSTGQPS
;
A
#
# COMPACT_ATOMS: atom_id res chain seq x y z
N MET A 1 34.67 -43.41 16.73
CA MET A 1 35.48 -42.21 16.45
C MET A 1 35.76 -42.18 14.95
N ARG A 2 35.21 -41.22 14.21
CA ARG A 2 35.42 -41.08 12.76
C ARG A 2 35.70 -39.60 12.45
N ALA A 3 36.86 -39.34 11.87
CA ALA A 3 37.26 -38.04 11.34
C ALA A 3 36.85 -37.91 9.87
N PRO A 4 36.70 -36.68 9.35
CA PRO A 4 36.96 -36.36 7.95
C PRO A 4 37.99 -35.21 7.86
N ILE A 5 39.22 -35.47 7.40
CA ILE A 5 39.70 -35.36 6.01
C ILE A 5 39.59 -33.93 5.44
N LEU A 6 40.69 -33.21 5.57
CA LEU A 6 41.09 -32.04 4.78
C LEU A 6 41.70 -32.50 3.46
N SER A 7 41.31 -31.91 2.34
CA SER A 7 42.13 -31.84 1.12
C SER A 7 41.73 -30.64 0.25
N LEU A 8 42.76 -29.86 -0.10
CA LEU A 8 42.81 -28.72 -1.03
C LEU A 8 42.55 -29.12 -2.50
N LEU A 9 42.16 -28.15 -3.35
CA LEU A 9 42.55 -27.95 -4.77
C LEU A 9 41.96 -26.59 -5.27
N ALA A 10 42.76 -25.53 -5.52
CA ALA A 10 43.44 -25.13 -6.79
C ALA A 10 42.48 -24.54 -7.87
N VAL A 11 42.37 -23.20 -8.09
CA VAL A 11 43.07 -22.27 -9.08
C VAL A 11 42.78 -22.62 -10.57
N PRO A 12 42.47 -21.74 -11.59
CA PRO A 12 43.11 -20.45 -12.03
C PRO A 12 42.13 -19.31 -12.51
N ALA A 13 42.44 -18.01 -12.64
CA ALA A 13 43.38 -17.18 -13.43
C ALA A 13 42.92 -16.77 -14.86
N LEU A 14 43.11 -15.46 -15.19
CA LEU A 14 43.27 -14.82 -16.53
C LEU A 14 42.01 -14.73 -17.44
N CYS A 15 41.64 -13.64 -18.12
CA CYS A 15 42.43 -12.63 -18.85
C CYS A 15 41.79 -11.23 -18.84
N LEU A 16 42.59 -10.21 -18.54
CA LEU A 16 42.39 -8.82 -18.95
C LEU A 16 42.68 -8.71 -20.46
N GLY A 17 41.74 -8.16 -21.22
CA GLY A 17 41.95 -7.73 -22.60
C GLY A 17 41.96 -6.20 -22.70
N LEU A 18 43.14 -5.62 -22.91
CA LEU A 18 43.36 -4.21 -23.24
C LEU A 18 43.03 -3.92 -24.72
N ALA A 19 42.34 -2.81 -24.98
CA ALA A 19 42.51 -1.96 -26.16
C ALA A 19 42.26 -0.51 -25.69
N ALA A 20 43.27 0.33 -25.38
CA ALA A 20 44.23 0.99 -26.27
C ALA A 20 43.52 1.67 -27.45
N GLY A 21 43.02 2.91 -27.30
CA GLY A 21 43.75 4.18 -27.49
C GLY A 21 42.77 5.15 -28.21
N ALA A 22 42.86 6.47 -28.21
CA ALA A 22 43.88 7.41 -27.80
C ALA A 22 43.30 8.85 -27.76
N GLY A 23 43.89 9.70 -26.91
CA GLY A 23 43.91 11.19 -26.95
C GLY A 23 42.61 11.92 -26.57
N ALA A 24 42.57 12.94 -25.69
CA ALA A 24 43.57 13.86 -25.17
C ALA A 24 43.20 14.25 -23.70
N GLN A 25 44.12 14.18 -22.71
CA GLN A 25 44.95 15.29 -22.18
C GLN A 25 44.14 16.58 -21.96
N THR A 26 43.93 17.10 -20.73
CA THR A 26 44.88 18.00 -20.04
C THR A 26 44.44 18.32 -18.59
N THR A 27 45.37 18.15 -17.65
CA THR A 27 45.65 18.87 -16.37
C THR A 27 44.69 18.85 -15.16
N PHE A 28 45.35 18.53 -14.05
CA PHE A 28 44.98 18.42 -12.64
C PHE A 28 45.01 19.78 -11.92
N GLN A 29 44.01 20.10 -11.08
CA GLN A 29 44.15 20.85 -9.82
C GLN A 29 42.97 20.55 -8.86
N ALA A 30 43.27 20.51 -7.57
CA ALA A 30 42.47 19.93 -6.48
C ALA A 30 41.46 20.92 -5.82
N PRO A 31 40.86 20.57 -4.67
CA PRO A 31 39.42 20.41 -4.45
C PRO A 31 38.72 21.71 -4.03
N SER A 32 37.67 22.10 -4.75
CA SER A 32 36.69 23.07 -4.25
C SER A 32 35.52 22.31 -3.65
N ARG A 33 35.18 22.67 -2.40
CA ARG A 33 34.02 22.22 -1.60
C ARG A 33 32.84 21.77 -2.45
N PRO A 34 32.11 20.69 -2.10
CA PRO A 34 30.79 20.50 -2.66
C PRO A 34 29.95 21.71 -2.22
N ALA A 35 29.72 22.63 -3.17
CA ALA A 35 28.70 23.63 -3.01
C ALA A 35 27.39 22.88 -2.80
N GLU A 36 26.76 23.10 -1.66
CA GLU A 36 25.33 22.87 -1.48
C GLU A 36 24.62 23.51 -2.67
N GLN A 37 24.25 22.70 -3.65
CA GLN A 37 23.23 23.07 -4.60
C GLN A 37 21.93 23.11 -3.80
N PRO A 38 21.24 24.26 -3.70
CA PRO A 38 19.84 24.23 -3.36
C PRO A 38 19.20 23.38 -4.45
N SER A 39 18.66 22.22 -4.07
CA SER A 39 17.76 21.48 -4.95
C SER A 39 16.58 22.40 -5.19
N ALA A 40 16.66 23.18 -6.27
CA ALA A 40 15.55 23.90 -6.82
C ALA A 40 14.48 22.85 -7.07
N ALA A 41 13.43 22.87 -6.26
CA ALA A 41 12.22 22.13 -6.48
C ALA A 41 11.81 22.43 -7.93
N ASN A 42 12.03 21.49 -8.82
CA ASN A 42 11.58 21.57 -10.20
C ASN A 42 10.06 21.47 -10.12
N PRO A 43 9.28 22.55 -10.32
CA PRO A 43 7.85 22.45 -10.37
C PRO A 43 7.56 21.90 -11.75
N ASN A 44 7.61 20.57 -11.90
CA ASN A 44 7.11 19.95 -13.12
C ASN A 44 5.60 20.22 -13.14
N PRO A 45 5.08 21.07 -14.05
CA PRO A 45 3.65 21.39 -14.08
C PRO A 45 2.78 20.17 -14.46
N ASN A 46 3.41 19.03 -14.77
CA ASN A 46 2.79 17.78 -15.16
C ASN A 46 2.85 16.67 -14.11
N SER A 47 3.42 16.89 -12.91
CA SER A 47 3.09 16.02 -11.79
C SER A 47 1.72 16.43 -11.30
N ALA A 48 0.67 15.96 -11.97
CA ALA A 48 -0.68 16.01 -11.43
C ALA A 48 -0.62 15.33 -10.05
N THR A 49 -0.59 16.14 -8.99
CA THR A 49 -0.97 15.67 -7.67
C THR A 49 -2.29 14.92 -7.88
N PRO A 50 -2.43 13.67 -7.38
CA PRO A 50 -3.66 12.92 -7.58
C PRO A 50 -4.81 13.78 -7.09
N GLN A 51 -5.55 14.36 -8.03
CA GLN A 51 -6.58 15.32 -7.70
C GLN A 51 -7.65 14.54 -6.95
N ALA A 52 -8.08 15.07 -5.81
CA ALA A 52 -9.17 14.45 -5.09
C ALA A 52 -10.38 14.36 -6.04
N PRO A 53 -11.05 13.19 -6.11
CA PRO A 53 -12.24 13.00 -6.95
C PRO A 53 -13.32 14.03 -6.57
N ASP A 54 -14.21 14.38 -7.50
CA ASP A 54 -15.43 15.09 -7.14
C ASP A 54 -16.34 14.20 -6.26
N MET A 55 -17.35 14.81 -5.65
CA MET A 55 -18.22 14.14 -4.68
C MET A 55 -19.01 12.98 -5.28
N GLN A 56 -19.49 13.12 -6.51
CA GLN A 56 -20.29 12.10 -7.18
C GLN A 56 -19.41 10.91 -7.56
N THR A 57 -18.21 11.17 -8.11
CA THR A 57 -17.21 10.14 -8.36
C THR A 57 -16.81 9.42 -7.07
N TYR A 58 -16.59 10.16 -5.98
CA TYR A 58 -16.24 9.59 -4.69
C TYR A 58 -17.32 8.65 -4.12
N VAL A 59 -18.60 9.06 -4.17
CA VAL A 59 -19.73 8.18 -3.78
C VAL A 59 -19.76 6.91 -4.63
N GLY A 60 -19.56 7.03 -5.95
CA GLY A 60 -19.50 5.87 -6.84
C GLY A 60 -18.34 4.91 -6.51
N MET A 61 -17.18 5.45 -6.13
CA MET A 61 -16.05 4.65 -5.67
C MET A 61 -16.35 3.94 -4.33
N LEU A 62 -16.95 4.64 -3.36
CA LEU A 62 -17.34 4.04 -2.08
C LEU A 62 -18.37 2.93 -2.27
N GLN A 63 -19.39 3.13 -3.10
CA GLN A 63 -20.38 2.11 -3.43
C GLN A 63 -19.75 0.87 -4.06
N ARG A 64 -18.79 1.07 -4.97
CA ARG A 64 -18.05 -0.04 -5.56
C ARG A 64 -17.23 -0.79 -4.52
N ALA A 65 -16.45 -0.07 -3.71
CA ALA A 65 -15.64 -0.66 -2.64
C ALA A 65 -16.51 -1.44 -1.63
N SER A 66 -17.66 -0.87 -1.23
CA SER A 66 -18.65 -1.51 -0.35
C SER A 66 -19.14 -2.83 -0.92
N ARG A 67 -19.56 -2.84 -2.19
CA ARG A 67 -20.02 -4.06 -2.87
C ARG A 67 -18.93 -5.10 -2.99
N GLU A 68 -17.73 -4.72 -3.43
CA GLU A 68 -16.61 -5.65 -3.59
C GLU A 68 -16.18 -6.26 -2.25
N LEU A 69 -16.10 -5.45 -1.18
CA LEU A 69 -15.76 -5.94 0.16
C LEU A 69 -16.87 -6.83 0.72
N ARG A 70 -18.14 -6.47 0.54
CA ARG A 70 -19.28 -7.30 0.97
C ARG A 70 -19.28 -8.66 0.27
N GLN A 71 -19.05 -8.68 -1.05
CA GLN A 71 -18.93 -9.93 -1.82
C GLN A 71 -17.79 -10.80 -1.30
N GLU A 72 -16.65 -10.19 -0.99
CA GLU A 72 -15.48 -10.90 -0.46
C GLU A 72 -15.73 -11.46 0.95
N ILE A 73 -16.39 -10.70 1.82
CA ILE A 73 -16.83 -11.18 3.14
C ILE A 73 -17.76 -12.39 2.98
N SER A 74 -18.80 -12.29 2.15
CA SER A 74 -19.73 -13.40 1.92
C SER A 74 -19.06 -14.64 1.31
N ARG A 75 -18.06 -14.45 0.45
CA ARG A 75 -17.25 -15.54 -0.08
C ARG A 75 -16.42 -16.21 1.01
N SER A 76 -15.75 -15.41 1.82
CA SER A 76 -14.87 -15.86 2.91
C SER A 76 -15.66 -16.54 4.05
N GLU A 77 -16.92 -16.17 4.27
CA GLU A 77 -17.84 -16.86 5.21
C GLU A 77 -18.09 -18.33 4.85
N GLY A 78 -17.88 -18.72 3.59
CA GLY A 78 -17.89 -20.12 3.15
C GLY A 78 -16.78 -20.99 3.76
N GLY A 79 -15.85 -20.38 4.50
CA GLY A 79 -14.76 -21.02 5.21
C GLY A 79 -13.44 -20.91 4.45
N ALA A 80 -12.36 -20.69 5.20
CA ALA A 80 -11.01 -20.67 4.65
C ALA A 80 -10.54 -22.07 4.26
N ARG A 81 -9.87 -22.17 3.12
CA ARG A 81 -9.17 -23.40 2.75
C ARG A 81 -8.06 -23.70 3.78
N PRO A 82 -7.90 -24.96 4.20
CA PRO A 82 -6.85 -25.32 5.14
C PRO A 82 -5.48 -25.01 4.56
N THR A 83 -4.66 -24.29 5.32
CA THR A 83 -3.28 -23.97 4.99
C THR A 83 -2.31 -24.51 6.02
N GLN A 84 -1.02 -24.47 5.69
CA GLN A 84 0.04 -24.85 6.61
C GLN A 84 -0.04 -24.01 7.90
N PRO A 85 0.14 -24.62 9.08
CA PRO A 85 0.14 -23.90 10.35
C PRO A 85 1.13 -22.72 10.31
N GLY A 86 0.68 -21.53 10.70
CA GLY A 86 1.50 -20.32 10.69
C GLY A 86 1.47 -19.52 9.39
N ALA A 87 0.74 -19.96 8.35
CA ALA A 87 0.56 -19.22 7.10
C ALA A 87 -0.86 -18.70 6.94
N ALA A 88 -1.00 -17.42 6.54
CA ALA A 88 -2.27 -16.84 6.15
C ALA A 88 -2.88 -17.61 4.98
N SER A 89 -4.17 -17.94 5.07
CA SER A 89 -4.87 -18.62 3.99
C SER A 89 -5.06 -17.69 2.78
N PRO A 90 -5.13 -18.22 1.55
CA PRO A 90 -5.43 -17.42 0.36
C PRO A 90 -6.71 -16.59 0.50
N ASP A 91 -7.74 -17.12 1.17
CA ASP A 91 -8.98 -16.42 1.46
C ASP A 91 -8.74 -15.22 2.38
N THR A 92 -7.99 -15.41 3.46
CA THR A 92 -7.61 -14.31 4.35
C THR A 92 -6.76 -13.27 3.61
N ILE A 93 -5.81 -13.67 2.78
CA ILE A 93 -4.98 -12.73 1.99
C ILE A 93 -5.86 -11.88 1.05
N GLN A 94 -6.82 -12.50 0.36
CA GLN A 94 -7.71 -11.78 -0.54
C GLN A 94 -8.66 -10.85 0.22
N LEU A 95 -9.19 -11.29 1.36
CA LEU A 95 -10.00 -10.45 2.25
C LEU A 95 -9.19 -9.24 2.75
N MET A 96 -7.94 -9.45 3.16
CA MET A 96 -7.03 -8.37 3.56
C MET A 96 -6.78 -7.38 2.42
N GLN A 97 -6.55 -7.88 1.21
CA GLN A 97 -6.33 -7.05 0.03
C GLN A 97 -7.58 -6.20 -0.26
N LYS A 98 -8.77 -6.80 -0.28
CA LYS A 98 -10.02 -6.06 -0.51
C LYS A 98 -10.33 -5.05 0.59
N THR A 99 -10.00 -5.38 1.84
CA THR A 99 -10.12 -4.46 2.97
C THR A 99 -9.18 -3.25 2.78
N ARG A 100 -7.93 -3.48 2.35
CA ARG A 100 -6.98 -2.42 2.03
C ARG A 100 -7.45 -1.55 0.87
N ASP A 101 -7.93 -2.16 -0.22
CA ASP A 101 -8.42 -1.43 -1.39
C ASP A 101 -9.60 -0.51 -0.99
N ALA A 102 -10.51 -1.01 -0.15
CA ALA A 102 -11.64 -0.24 0.37
C ALA A 102 -11.18 0.94 1.24
N TRP A 103 -10.15 0.74 2.09
CA TRP A 103 -9.55 1.81 2.87
C TRP A 103 -8.88 2.87 1.99
N GLN A 104 -8.14 2.48 0.96
CA GLN A 104 -7.53 3.42 0.01
C GLN A 104 -8.56 4.26 -0.74
N VAL A 105 -9.75 3.71 -1.01
CA VAL A 105 -10.85 4.49 -1.56
C VAL A 105 -11.33 5.54 -0.55
N ALA A 106 -11.50 5.17 0.72
CA ALA A 106 -11.90 6.12 1.77
C ALA A 106 -10.86 7.25 1.97
N GLU A 107 -9.56 6.96 1.86
CA GLU A 107 -8.50 7.97 1.95
C GLU A 107 -8.55 9.04 0.86
N ARG A 108 -9.23 8.76 -0.25
CA ARG A 108 -9.41 9.69 -1.38
C ARG A 108 -10.56 10.66 -1.17
N ALA A 109 -10.97 10.90 0.08
CA ALA A 109 -12.08 11.79 0.36
C ALA A 109 -11.79 13.22 -0.17
N PRO A 110 -12.74 13.80 -0.91
CA PRO A 110 -12.67 15.21 -1.31
C PRO A 110 -12.70 16.17 -0.12
N GLN A 111 -12.20 17.38 -0.34
CA GLN A 111 -12.02 18.40 0.71
C GLN A 111 -13.30 18.75 1.47
N GLY A 112 -14.48 18.67 0.84
CA GLY A 112 -15.77 18.93 1.50
C GLY A 112 -16.20 17.86 2.51
N LEU A 113 -15.62 16.66 2.46
CA LEU A 113 -15.89 15.57 3.38
C LEU A 113 -14.70 15.31 4.32
N SER A 114 -13.48 15.48 3.82
CA SER A 114 -12.25 15.38 4.61
C SER A 114 -12.25 16.41 5.74
N GLY A 115 -11.91 15.99 6.97
CA GLY A 115 -11.93 16.84 8.16
C GLY A 115 -13.32 17.04 8.78
N THR A 116 -14.36 16.38 8.27
CA THR A 116 -15.62 16.26 9.00
C THR A 116 -15.48 15.26 10.15
N PRO A 117 -16.20 15.43 11.28
CA PRO A 117 -16.15 14.47 12.38
C PRO A 117 -16.54 13.05 11.97
N VAL A 118 -17.46 12.92 11.00
CA VAL A 118 -17.90 11.63 10.47
C VAL A 118 -16.76 10.96 9.69
N TYR A 119 -16.05 11.71 8.86
CA TYR A 119 -14.87 11.21 8.15
C TYR A 119 -13.77 10.78 9.11
N ASP A 120 -13.39 11.65 10.04
CA ASP A 120 -12.30 11.38 10.98
C ASP A 120 -12.59 10.18 11.88
N ASN A 121 -13.85 10.00 12.30
CA ASN A 121 -14.24 8.83 13.08
C ASN A 121 -14.18 7.55 12.24
N ALA A 122 -14.76 7.56 11.04
CA ALA A 122 -14.74 6.40 10.16
C ALA A 122 -13.31 5.99 9.79
N MET A 123 -12.44 6.94 9.47
CA MET A 123 -11.04 6.66 9.15
C MET A 123 -10.26 6.11 10.33
N ARG A 124 -10.54 6.60 11.54
CA ARG A 124 -9.94 6.07 12.78
C ARG A 124 -10.39 4.64 13.05
N GLU A 125 -11.68 4.36 12.91
CA GLU A 125 -12.22 3.01 13.04
C GLU A 125 -11.60 2.07 12.01
N MET A 126 -11.61 2.44 10.73
CA MET A 126 -11.01 1.64 9.65
C MET A 126 -9.53 1.36 9.92
N LYS A 127 -8.76 2.36 10.35
CA LYS A 127 -7.35 2.20 10.70
C LYS A 127 -7.15 1.23 11.86
N ASN A 128 -7.96 1.33 12.91
CA ASN A 128 -7.87 0.43 14.07
C ASN A 128 -8.19 -1.02 13.66
N ARG A 129 -9.26 -1.23 12.89
CA ARG A 129 -9.62 -2.57 12.37
C ARG A 129 -8.55 -3.12 11.44
N PHE A 130 -7.95 -2.28 10.60
CA PHE A 130 -6.86 -2.71 9.74
C PHE A 130 -5.59 -3.05 10.53
N ALA A 131 -5.30 -2.32 11.61
CA ALA A 131 -4.18 -2.64 12.50
C ALA A 131 -4.36 -4.00 13.17
N ASP A 132 -5.58 -4.36 13.60
CA ASP A 132 -5.89 -5.68 14.15
C ASP A 132 -5.58 -6.81 13.15
N ILE A 133 -5.76 -6.55 11.86
CA ILE A 133 -5.50 -7.52 10.79
C ILE A 133 -4.00 -7.60 10.44
N VAL A 134 -3.29 -6.48 10.42
CA VAL A 134 -1.89 -6.40 9.91
C VAL A 134 -0.84 -6.59 10.99
N GLN A 135 -1.09 -6.16 12.23
CA GLN A 135 -0.14 -6.30 13.33
C GLN A 135 -0.23 -7.66 14.03
N GLY A 136 -1.31 -8.41 13.77
CA GLY A 136 -1.36 -9.80 14.14
C GLY A 136 -0.29 -10.59 13.37
N HIS A 137 0.45 -11.42 14.10
CA HIS A 137 1.42 -12.40 13.60
C HIS A 137 0.97 -13.12 12.30
N PRO A 138 1.86 -13.81 11.57
CA PRO A 138 1.58 -14.42 10.25
C PRO A 138 0.40 -15.43 10.16
N ALA A 139 -0.35 -15.64 11.24
CA ALA A 139 -1.56 -16.43 11.32
C ALA A 139 -2.69 -15.72 12.10
N VAL A 140 -3.10 -14.50 11.68
CA VAL A 140 -4.37 -13.95 12.17
C VAL A 140 -5.49 -14.95 11.86
N PRO A 141 -6.27 -15.38 12.86
CA PRO A 141 -7.37 -16.30 12.63
C PRO A 141 -8.35 -15.73 11.62
N HIS A 142 -8.76 -16.54 10.65
CA HIS A 142 -9.67 -16.12 9.59
C HIS A 142 -10.94 -15.41 10.12
N GLY A 143 -11.48 -15.88 11.25
CA GLY A 143 -12.62 -15.24 11.91
C GLY A 143 -12.36 -13.81 12.40
N GLN A 144 -11.14 -13.49 12.87
CA GLN A 144 -10.77 -12.12 13.25
C GLN A 144 -10.60 -11.23 12.02
N SER A 145 -10.01 -11.75 10.94
CA SER A 145 -9.92 -11.01 9.68
C SER A 145 -11.30 -10.69 9.10
N LEU A 146 -12.25 -11.63 9.21
CA LEU A 146 -13.65 -11.44 8.85
C LEU A 146 -14.35 -10.37 9.70
N ASP A 147 -14.19 -10.41 11.03
CA ASP A 147 -14.78 -9.41 11.93
C ASP A 147 -14.25 -7.99 11.61
N ALA A 148 -12.93 -7.87 11.46
CA ALA A 148 -12.32 -6.59 11.14
C ALA A 148 -12.72 -6.09 9.75
N ALA A 149 -12.84 -6.97 8.74
CA ALA A 149 -13.34 -6.62 7.42
C ALA A 149 -14.80 -6.12 7.46
N ARG A 150 -15.67 -6.74 8.28
CA ARG A 150 -17.04 -6.27 8.53
C ARG A 150 -17.06 -4.90 9.18
N GLY A 151 -16.18 -4.65 10.15
CA GLY A 151 -16.02 -3.33 10.76
C GLY A 151 -15.62 -2.27 9.74
N VAL A 152 -14.66 -2.57 8.86
CA VAL A 152 -14.25 -1.67 7.77
C VAL A 152 -15.42 -1.40 6.81
N LEU A 153 -16.20 -2.43 6.46
CA LEU A 153 -17.40 -2.27 5.63
C LEU A 153 -18.41 -1.32 6.28
N GLN A 154 -18.67 -1.46 7.58
CA GLN A 154 -19.60 -0.59 8.31
C GLN A 154 -19.14 0.89 8.32
N SER A 155 -17.86 1.15 8.55
CA SER A 155 -17.31 2.52 8.48
C SER A 155 -17.40 3.08 7.06
N LEU A 156 -17.18 2.26 6.04
CA LEU A 156 -17.30 2.64 4.63
C LEU A 156 -18.75 2.97 4.22
N GLU A 157 -19.73 2.19 4.69
CA GLU A 157 -21.16 2.49 4.49
C GLU A 157 -21.62 3.74 5.24
N THR A 158 -20.96 4.07 6.36
CA THR A 158 -21.21 5.32 7.09
C THR A 158 -20.66 6.52 6.30
N LEU A 159 -19.45 6.38 5.75
CA LEU A 159 -18.87 7.37 4.84
C LEU A 159 -19.71 7.56 3.57
N GLU A 160 -20.23 6.48 2.99
CA GLU A 160 -21.09 6.52 1.81
C GLU A 160 -22.36 7.33 2.08
N ARG A 161 -23.03 7.07 3.22
CA ARG A 161 -24.23 7.84 3.62
C ARG A 161 -23.91 9.32 3.80
N ALA A 162 -22.81 9.65 4.50
CA ALA A 162 -22.41 11.04 4.72
C ALA A 162 -22.03 11.77 3.42
N ALA A 163 -21.33 11.09 2.51
CA ALA A 163 -20.97 11.64 1.21
C ALA A 163 -22.21 11.84 0.32
N SER A 164 -23.18 10.93 0.39
CA SER A 164 -24.43 11.00 -0.38
C SER A 164 -25.36 12.10 0.11
N THR A 165 -25.43 12.36 1.43
CA THR A 165 -26.23 13.46 1.98
C THR A 165 -25.56 14.82 1.75
N GLY A 166 -24.23 14.89 1.79
CA GLY A 166 -23.47 16.10 1.49
C GLY A 166 -23.51 16.52 0.01
N SER A 167 -23.67 15.57 -0.92
CA SER A 167 -23.75 15.84 -2.37
C SER A 167 -25.11 16.39 -2.84
N THR A 168 -26.17 16.25 -2.04
CA THR A 168 -27.49 16.86 -2.30
C THR A 168 -27.60 18.35 -1.90
N GLY A 169 -26.59 18.92 -1.25
CA GLY A 169 -26.66 20.25 -0.65
C GLY A 169 -25.94 21.39 -1.39
N GLN A 170 -25.44 21.17 -2.62
CA GLN A 170 -24.71 22.20 -3.36
C GLN A 170 -25.65 22.96 -4.31
N PRO A 171 -26.14 24.18 -3.96
CA PRO A 171 -26.86 25.02 -4.92
C PRO A 171 -25.91 25.46 -6.03
N SER A 172 -26.39 25.35 -7.27
CA SER A 172 -25.77 25.95 -8.47
C SER A 172 -25.90 27.46 -8.46
#